data_AF-A0AAU7ZI61-F1
#
_entry.id   AF-A0AAU7ZI61-F1
#
_cell.length_a   1.000
_cell.length_b   1.000
_cell.length_c   1.000
_cell.angle_alpha   90.00
_cell.angle_beta   90.00
_cell.angle_gamma   90.00
#
_symmetry.space_group_name_H-M   'P 1'
#
loop_
_entity.id
_entity.type
_entity.pdbx_description
1 polymer ?
#
loop_
_entity_poly.entity_id
_entity_poly.type
_entity_poly.pdbx_seq_one_letter_code
_entity_poly.pdbx_strand_id
1 'polypeptide(L)'
;MNSLKLTTLALGFLLPAAAFATPVCPNLGFATGCTTVITVNSAGTLTAGAGPSPSPNYDGSDDQLVGFYNNSSLTISSINLNGGAGNPIFGFDGDGITTFGDPGNKSDTTGYGGPDSNFSNISLDLTKGTVNFVTAIAPGGFTYFALEDAFSASTPITGTVGGGGTGVTPEPSTLLLLGTGLVGVAASVRRRLFN
;
A
#
# COMPACT_ATOMS: atom_id res chain seq x y z
N MET A 1 -2.45 54.71 34.37
CA MET A 1 -2.23 53.25 34.53
C MET A 1 -2.59 52.60 33.20
N ASN A 2 -1.60 52.39 32.35
CA ASN A 2 -1.80 52.02 30.94
C ASN A 2 -1.99 50.50 30.83
N SER A 3 -3.13 50.08 30.29
CA SER A 3 -3.50 48.68 30.10
C SER A 3 -2.82 48.12 28.86
N LEU A 4 -1.80 47.28 29.06
CA LEU A 4 -1.11 46.55 28.00
C LEU A 4 -2.03 45.42 27.48
N LYS A 5 -2.54 45.55 26.25
CA LYS A 5 -3.33 44.49 25.61
C LYS A 5 -2.35 43.47 25.00
N LEU A 6 -2.29 42.29 25.58
CA LEU A 6 -1.52 41.16 25.07
C LEU A 6 -2.34 40.43 23.99
N THR A 7 -2.06 40.73 22.72
CA THR A 7 -2.61 39.98 21.58
C THR A 7 -1.82 38.69 21.40
N THR A 8 -2.41 37.57 21.84
CA THR A 8 -1.87 36.22 21.61
C THR A 8 -2.03 35.84 20.14
N LEU A 9 -0.92 35.73 19.42
CA LEU A 9 -0.85 35.21 18.06
C LEU A 9 -0.76 33.67 18.14
N ALA A 10 -1.87 32.98 17.89
CA ALA A 10 -1.89 31.52 17.86
C ALA A 10 -1.24 31.01 16.56
N LEU A 11 0.00 30.53 16.65
CA LEU A 11 0.64 29.76 15.58
C LEU A 11 -0.05 28.39 15.51
N GLY A 12 -0.96 28.21 14.55
CA GLY A 12 -1.57 26.92 14.24
C GLY A 12 -0.54 25.98 13.66
N PHE A 13 0.02 25.10 14.50
CA PHE A 13 0.86 23.99 14.06
C PHE A 13 -0.05 22.96 13.35
N LEU A 14 -0.07 22.99 12.02
CA LEU A 14 -0.63 21.92 11.20
C LEU A 14 0.22 20.67 11.39
N LEU A 15 -0.10 19.90 12.44
CA LEU A 15 0.36 18.52 12.54
C LEU A 15 -0.25 17.75 11.36
N PRO A 16 0.55 17.01 10.56
CA PRO A 16 -0.01 16.01 9.67
C PRO A 16 -0.79 15.03 10.55
N ALA A 17 -2.11 15.00 10.40
CA ALA A 17 -2.90 13.93 10.96
C ALA A 17 -2.45 12.66 10.25
N ALA A 18 -1.66 11.83 10.93
CA ALA A 18 -1.50 10.44 10.53
C ALA A 18 -2.90 9.83 10.59
N ALA A 19 -3.53 9.67 9.43
CA ALA A 19 -4.79 8.95 9.32
C ALA A 19 -4.49 7.50 9.70
N PHE A 20 -4.70 7.16 10.97
CA PHE A 20 -4.76 5.78 11.39
C PHE A 20 -6.03 5.20 10.76
N ALA A 21 -5.83 4.53 9.62
CA ALA A 21 -6.85 3.73 8.97
C ALA A 21 -7.42 2.74 10.00
N THR A 22 -8.71 2.44 9.85
CA THR A 22 -9.37 1.29 10.50
C THR A 22 -8.44 0.08 10.50
N PRO A 23 -8.37 -0.71 11.60
CA PRO A 23 -7.41 -1.81 11.69
C PRO A 23 -7.56 -2.72 10.48
N VAL A 24 -6.55 -2.68 9.60
CA VAL A 24 -6.51 -3.45 8.35
C VAL A 24 -6.48 -4.95 8.65
N CYS A 25 -5.92 -5.33 9.81
CA CYS A 25 -5.81 -6.71 10.24
C CYS A 25 -6.74 -7.01 11.43
N PRO A 26 -7.34 -8.21 11.48
CA PRO A 26 -8.10 -8.68 12.62
C PRO A 26 -7.20 -8.96 13.84
N ASN A 27 -7.83 -9.22 14.98
CA ASN A 27 -7.14 -9.81 16.12
C ASN A 27 -7.01 -11.32 15.87
N LEU A 28 -5.78 -11.82 15.83
CA LEU A 28 -5.47 -13.23 15.62
C LEU A 28 -4.36 -13.65 16.58
N GLY A 29 -4.59 -14.75 17.30
CA GLY A 29 -3.66 -15.24 18.32
C GLY A 29 -3.22 -14.11 19.27
N PHE A 30 -1.91 -13.82 19.29
CA PHE A 30 -1.30 -12.76 20.09
C PHE A 30 -1.29 -11.38 19.42
N ALA A 31 -1.55 -11.29 18.11
CA ALA A 31 -1.59 -10.03 17.39
C ALA A 31 -2.95 -9.34 17.55
N THR A 32 -2.95 -8.14 18.14
CA THR A 32 -4.15 -7.29 18.24
C THR A 32 -4.11 -6.17 17.19
N GLY A 33 -4.03 -6.58 15.93
CA GLY A 33 -3.82 -5.72 14.76
C GLY A 33 -2.65 -6.17 13.90
N CYS A 34 -2.24 -5.37 12.92
CA CYS A 34 -1.11 -5.73 12.06
C CYS A 34 0.21 -5.62 12.83
N THR A 35 1.08 -6.61 12.67
CA THR A 35 2.47 -6.54 13.10
C THR A 35 3.26 -5.58 12.22
N THR A 36 3.04 -5.67 10.90
CA THR A 36 3.71 -4.86 9.88
C THR A 36 2.69 -4.36 8.88
N VAL A 37 2.87 -3.16 8.34
CA VAL A 37 2.02 -2.60 7.29
C VAL A 37 2.87 -2.26 6.07
N ILE A 38 2.55 -2.90 4.94
CA ILE A 38 3.06 -2.54 3.61
C ILE A 38 2.15 -1.47 3.02
N THR A 39 2.76 -0.37 2.55
CA THR A 39 2.08 0.71 1.84
C THR A 39 2.63 0.83 0.42
N VAL A 40 1.74 0.88 -0.57
CA VAL A 40 2.07 1.32 -1.92
C VAL A 40 1.97 2.84 -1.97
N ASN A 41 3.08 3.51 -2.25
CA ASN A 41 3.14 4.97 -2.35
C ASN A 41 2.68 5.44 -3.75
N SER A 42 2.43 6.75 -3.90
CA SER A 42 1.94 7.33 -5.16
C SER A 42 2.86 7.12 -6.38
N ALA A 43 4.14 6.81 -6.16
CA ALA A 43 5.10 6.48 -7.21
C ALA A 43 5.15 4.97 -7.56
N GLY A 44 4.25 4.15 -7.01
CA GLY A 44 4.27 2.69 -7.18
C GLY A 44 5.37 1.99 -6.38
N THR A 45 6.04 2.71 -5.47
CA THR A 45 7.07 2.15 -4.59
C THR A 45 6.44 1.55 -3.33
N LEU A 46 7.00 0.43 -2.86
CA LEU A 46 6.57 -0.22 -1.62
C LEU A 46 7.42 0.25 -0.45
N THR A 47 6.76 0.54 0.66
CA THR A 47 7.38 0.75 1.98
C THR A 47 6.71 -0.14 2.99
N ALA A 48 7.45 -0.67 3.95
CA ALA A 48 6.87 -1.32 5.11
C ALA A 48 7.08 -0.47 6.36
N GLY A 49 6.38 -0.77 7.44
CA GLY A 49 6.57 -0.14 8.74
C GLY A 49 5.89 -0.95 9.82
N ALA A 50 6.27 -0.73 11.08
CA ALA A 50 5.61 -1.36 12.21
C ALA A 50 4.11 -1.02 12.21
N GLY A 51 3.27 -2.03 12.40
CA GLY A 51 1.85 -1.89 12.58
C GLY A 51 1.47 -1.62 14.04
N PRO A 52 0.16 -1.50 14.34
CA PRO A 52 -0.32 -1.16 15.68
C PRO A 52 -0.31 -2.33 16.67
N SER A 53 -0.03 -3.56 16.24
CA SER A 53 0.02 -4.70 17.16
C SER A 53 1.16 -4.53 18.18
N PRO A 54 0.89 -4.69 19.49
CA PRO A 54 1.93 -4.72 20.51
C PRO A 54 2.74 -6.02 20.47
N SER A 55 2.20 -7.08 19.89
CA SER A 55 2.90 -8.36 19.70
C SER A 55 3.65 -8.36 18.36
N PRO A 56 4.92 -8.81 18.33
CA PRO A 56 5.70 -8.92 17.10
C PRO A 56 5.31 -10.11 16.22
N ASN A 57 4.46 -11.01 16.71
CA ASN A 57 3.97 -12.18 16.00
C ASN A 57 2.54 -12.51 16.43
N TYR A 58 1.80 -13.30 15.64
CA TYR A 58 0.45 -13.73 15.99
C TYR A 58 0.40 -15.12 16.63
N ASP A 59 1.35 -15.99 16.34
CA ASP A 59 1.41 -17.38 16.81
C ASP A 59 2.17 -17.54 18.14
N GLY A 60 3.01 -16.56 18.48
CA GLY A 60 3.88 -16.55 19.66
C GLY A 60 5.35 -16.85 19.36
N SER A 61 5.73 -17.13 18.11
CA SER A 61 7.09 -17.45 17.67
C SER A 61 7.62 -16.44 16.65
N ASP A 62 7.27 -16.55 15.37
CA ASP A 62 7.91 -15.84 14.26
C ASP A 62 6.91 -15.26 13.24
N ASP A 63 5.72 -15.83 13.18
CA ASP A 63 4.68 -15.51 12.21
C ASP A 63 4.11 -14.10 12.36
N GLN A 64 4.13 -13.32 11.28
CA GLN A 64 3.67 -11.93 11.29
C GLN A 64 2.37 -11.72 10.53
N LEU A 65 1.50 -10.90 11.14
CA LEU A 65 0.29 -10.44 10.48
C LEU A 65 0.58 -9.13 9.73
N VAL A 66 0.44 -9.18 8.41
CA VAL A 66 0.84 -8.12 7.50
C VAL A 66 -0.38 -7.42 6.93
N GLY A 67 -0.50 -6.13 7.23
CA GLY A 67 -1.47 -5.25 6.57
C GLY A 67 -0.92 -4.75 5.24
N PHE A 68 -1.80 -4.58 4.26
CA PHE A 68 -1.48 -3.97 2.97
C PHE A 68 -2.39 -2.79 2.73
N TYR A 69 -1.83 -1.63 2.36
CA TYR A 69 -2.57 -0.42 2.04
C TYR A 69 -2.10 0.17 0.71
N ASN A 70 -3.05 0.40 -0.20
CA ASN A 70 -2.77 1.03 -1.49
C ASN A 70 -2.99 2.54 -1.41
N ASN A 71 -1.94 3.30 -1.10
CA ASN A 71 -1.94 4.76 -1.14
C ASN A 71 -1.55 5.33 -2.52
N SER A 72 -1.61 4.52 -3.57
CA SER A 72 -1.28 4.92 -4.94
C SER A 72 -2.55 5.22 -5.76
N SER A 73 -2.37 5.74 -6.97
CA SER A 73 -3.45 5.89 -7.96
C SER A 73 -3.66 4.65 -8.83
N LEU A 74 -2.87 3.60 -8.63
CA LEU A 74 -2.93 2.37 -9.41
C LEU A 74 -3.80 1.33 -8.72
N THR A 75 -4.43 0.45 -9.49
CA THR A 75 -5.05 -0.77 -8.96
C THR A 75 -3.99 -1.87 -8.89
N ILE A 76 -3.84 -2.54 -7.75
CA ILE A 76 -2.76 -3.50 -7.50
C ILE A 76 -3.32 -4.93 -7.50
N SER A 77 -2.88 -5.77 -8.41
CA SER A 77 -3.22 -7.20 -8.47
C SER A 77 -2.16 -8.10 -7.86
N SER A 78 -0.94 -7.61 -7.69
CA SER A 78 0.16 -8.39 -7.10
C SER A 78 1.30 -7.50 -6.63
N ILE A 79 2.09 -8.02 -5.70
CA ILE A 79 3.37 -7.46 -5.26
C ILE A 79 4.41 -8.58 -5.14
N ASN A 80 5.67 -8.27 -5.41
CA ASN A 80 6.79 -9.17 -5.12
C ASN A 80 7.44 -8.74 -3.81
N LEU A 81 7.71 -9.70 -2.93
CA LEU A 81 8.38 -9.46 -1.66
C LEU A 81 9.73 -10.17 -1.64
N ASN A 82 10.63 -9.64 -0.82
CA ASN A 82 11.97 -10.14 -0.61
C ASN A 82 12.33 -9.95 0.86
N GLY A 83 12.37 -11.05 1.60
CA GLY A 83 12.73 -11.07 3.02
C GLY A 83 14.19 -10.71 3.29
N GLY A 84 15.04 -10.70 2.26
CA GLY A 84 16.48 -10.54 2.41
C GLY A 84 17.20 -11.89 2.53
N ALA A 85 18.53 -11.85 2.54
CA ALA A 85 19.33 -13.08 2.58
C ALA A 85 19.13 -13.83 3.90
N GLY A 86 18.72 -15.10 3.83
CA GLY A 86 18.56 -15.97 5.00
C GLY A 86 17.28 -15.73 5.81
N ASN A 87 16.30 -15.00 5.26
CA ASN A 87 15.02 -14.72 5.91
C ASN A 87 13.85 -15.35 5.11
N PRO A 88 13.48 -16.61 5.38
CA PRO A 88 12.51 -17.38 4.61
C PRO A 88 11.05 -16.98 4.89
N ILE A 89 10.67 -15.74 4.55
CA ILE A 89 9.31 -15.20 4.77
C ILE A 89 8.18 -15.96 4.06
N PHE A 90 8.49 -16.85 3.11
CA PHE A 90 7.56 -17.76 2.43
C PHE A 90 7.76 -19.23 2.83
N GLY A 91 8.36 -19.47 4.00
CA GLY A 91 8.71 -20.78 4.54
C GLY A 91 7.54 -21.63 5.07
N PHE A 92 6.31 -21.32 4.67
CA PHE A 92 5.04 -21.83 5.20
C PHE A 92 5.09 -23.24 5.77
N ASP A 93 5.07 -23.36 7.10
CA ASP A 93 5.25 -24.63 7.81
C ASP A 93 3.95 -25.26 8.33
N GLY A 94 2.82 -24.54 8.20
CA GLY A 94 1.47 -25.09 8.31
C GLY A 94 0.64 -24.59 9.49
N ASP A 95 1.08 -23.54 10.17
CA ASP A 95 0.37 -22.90 11.28
C ASP A 95 -0.17 -21.50 10.94
N GLY A 96 -0.34 -21.19 9.66
CA GLY A 96 -0.84 -19.90 9.20
C GLY A 96 -2.15 -19.45 9.82
N ILE A 97 -2.49 -18.18 9.63
CA ILE A 97 -3.65 -17.49 10.23
C ILE A 97 -4.99 -18.23 10.18
N THR A 98 -5.21 -19.12 9.21
CA THR A 98 -6.40 -20.00 9.19
C THR A 98 -6.50 -20.94 10.41
N THR A 99 -5.37 -21.38 10.97
CA THR A 99 -5.29 -22.14 12.23
C THR A 99 -5.73 -21.31 13.43
N PHE A 100 -5.63 -19.98 13.33
CA PHE A 100 -6.02 -19.02 14.35
C PHE A 100 -7.44 -18.45 14.15
N GLY A 101 -8.23 -19.06 13.26
CA GLY A 101 -9.64 -18.71 13.06
C GLY A 101 -9.89 -17.71 11.93
N ASP A 102 -8.87 -17.36 11.15
CA ASP A 102 -9.08 -16.64 9.89
C ASP A 102 -9.84 -17.53 8.89
N PRO A 103 -10.87 -17.03 8.19
CA PRO A 103 -11.61 -17.84 7.23
C PRO A 103 -10.79 -18.18 5.98
N GLY A 104 -9.67 -17.49 5.74
CA GLY A 104 -8.84 -17.62 4.56
C GLY A 104 -9.59 -17.32 3.26
N ASN A 105 -9.05 -17.84 2.16
CA ASN A 105 -9.70 -17.81 0.86
C ASN A 105 -9.38 -19.09 0.08
N LYS A 106 -10.20 -19.41 -0.92
CA LYS A 106 -10.08 -20.66 -1.68
C LYS A 106 -8.89 -20.72 -2.63
N SER A 107 -8.31 -19.57 -2.96
CA SER A 107 -7.17 -19.48 -3.88
C SER A 107 -5.84 -19.70 -3.16
N ASP A 108 -5.83 -19.56 -1.83
CA ASP A 108 -4.68 -19.84 -1.00
C ASP A 108 -4.74 -21.26 -0.45
N THR A 109 -3.63 -21.99 -0.63
CA THR A 109 -3.47 -23.34 -0.09
C THR A 109 -2.48 -23.38 1.07
N THR A 110 -1.86 -22.26 1.42
CA THR A 110 -0.86 -22.21 2.50
C THR A 110 -1.51 -21.97 3.85
N GLY A 111 -2.65 -21.26 3.89
CA GLY A 111 -3.32 -20.87 5.12
C GLY A 111 -2.87 -19.51 5.66
N TYR A 112 -2.00 -18.80 4.92
CA TYR A 112 -1.42 -17.50 5.27
C TYR A 112 -2.02 -16.36 4.45
N GLY A 113 -2.76 -16.64 3.38
CA GLY A 113 -3.19 -15.64 2.40
C GLY A 113 -4.32 -14.70 2.86
N GLY A 114 -4.92 -14.97 4.01
CA GLY A 114 -6.02 -14.18 4.55
C GLY A 114 -7.24 -14.17 3.62
N PRO A 115 -8.05 -13.11 3.61
CA PRO A 115 -9.31 -13.10 2.89
C PRO A 115 -9.17 -12.92 1.37
N ASP A 116 -8.02 -12.41 0.88
CA ASP A 116 -7.91 -11.95 -0.51
C ASP A 116 -6.52 -12.10 -1.13
N SER A 117 -5.60 -12.87 -0.52
CA SER A 117 -4.26 -13.08 -1.08
C SER A 117 -3.91 -14.55 -1.30
N ASN A 118 -3.04 -14.85 -2.26
CA ASN A 118 -2.36 -16.15 -2.39
C ASN A 118 -0.90 -15.93 -2.81
N PHE A 119 -0.10 -16.99 -2.75
CA PHE A 119 1.34 -16.91 -2.98
C PHE A 119 1.78 -17.72 -4.21
N SER A 120 2.73 -17.17 -4.97
CA SER A 120 3.30 -17.83 -6.15
C SER A 120 4.75 -17.39 -6.38
N ASN A 121 5.44 -18.01 -7.34
CA ASN A 121 6.84 -17.70 -7.69
C ASN A 121 7.78 -17.70 -6.48
N ILE A 122 7.54 -18.58 -5.50
CA ILE A 122 8.36 -18.70 -4.30
C ILE A 122 9.73 -19.26 -4.70
N SER A 123 10.80 -18.58 -4.30
CA SER A 123 12.17 -19.00 -4.59
C SER A 123 12.56 -20.24 -3.78
N LEU A 124 13.57 -20.99 -4.23
CA LEU A 124 14.01 -22.23 -3.55
C LEU A 124 14.52 -22.00 -2.12
N ASP A 125 15.04 -20.81 -1.83
CA ASP A 125 15.46 -20.39 -0.50
C ASP A 125 14.33 -19.77 0.33
N LEU A 126 13.11 -19.71 -0.22
CA LEU A 126 11.89 -19.22 0.42
C LEU A 126 11.94 -17.74 0.84
N THR A 127 12.96 -17.00 0.40
CA THR A 127 13.15 -15.58 0.75
C THR A 127 12.39 -14.63 -0.16
N LYS A 128 11.93 -15.09 -1.33
CA LYS A 128 11.24 -14.28 -2.35
C LYS A 128 9.99 -14.99 -2.82
N GLY A 129 9.02 -14.18 -3.23
CA GLY A 129 7.75 -14.67 -3.73
C GLY A 129 6.86 -13.52 -4.17
N THR A 130 5.77 -13.89 -4.84
CA THR A 130 4.72 -12.99 -5.29
C THR A 130 3.50 -13.19 -4.42
N VAL A 131 2.99 -12.12 -3.82
CA VAL A 131 1.65 -12.06 -3.22
C VAL A 131 0.69 -11.60 -4.31
N ASN A 132 -0.27 -12.43 -4.67
CA ASN A 132 -1.33 -12.11 -5.62
C ASN A 132 -2.61 -11.78 -4.87
N PHE A 133 -3.29 -10.71 -5.27
CA PHE A 133 -4.59 -10.35 -4.73
C PHE A 133 -5.69 -10.96 -5.59
N VAL A 134 -6.57 -11.76 -4.99
CA VAL A 134 -7.70 -12.41 -5.67
C VAL A 134 -8.63 -11.36 -6.26
N THR A 135 -8.91 -10.32 -5.47
CA THR A 135 -9.53 -9.08 -5.93
C THR A 135 -8.45 -8.00 -6.00
N ALA A 136 -8.31 -7.35 -7.16
CA ALA A 136 -7.31 -6.31 -7.28
C ALA A 136 -7.63 -5.11 -6.35
N ILE A 137 -6.63 -4.64 -5.62
CA ILE A 137 -6.77 -3.61 -4.60
C ILE A 137 -6.79 -2.23 -5.27
N ALA A 138 -7.97 -1.62 -5.31
CA ALA A 138 -8.17 -0.27 -5.85
C ALA A 138 -7.42 0.81 -5.02
N PRO A 139 -7.23 2.03 -5.55
CA PRO A 139 -6.73 3.18 -4.78
C PRO A 139 -7.49 3.38 -3.46
N GLY A 140 -6.76 3.52 -2.35
CA GLY A 140 -7.32 3.61 -0.99
C GLY A 140 -7.78 2.28 -0.40
N GLY A 141 -7.66 1.17 -1.15
CA GLY A 141 -8.01 -0.17 -0.70
C GLY A 141 -6.98 -0.76 0.27
N PHE A 142 -7.41 -1.78 0.99
CA PHE A 142 -6.58 -2.52 1.95
C PHE A 142 -6.92 -4.00 1.96
N THR A 143 -5.98 -4.82 2.41
CA THR A 143 -6.17 -6.24 2.72
C THR A 143 -5.10 -6.67 3.72
N TYR A 144 -5.12 -7.92 4.15
CA TYR A 144 -4.08 -8.50 5.00
C TYR A 144 -3.78 -9.94 4.61
N PHE A 145 -2.62 -10.40 5.04
CA PHE A 145 -2.11 -11.76 4.91
C PHE A 145 -1.04 -11.98 5.99
N ALA A 146 -0.48 -13.17 6.05
CA ALA A 146 0.59 -13.54 6.97
C ALA A 146 1.85 -13.99 6.23
N LEU A 147 2.97 -13.95 6.93
CA LEU A 147 4.28 -14.44 6.51
C LEU A 147 4.94 -15.14 7.70
N GLU A 148 5.77 -16.14 7.44
CA GLU A 148 6.46 -16.94 8.47
C GLU A 148 7.32 -16.12 9.41
N ASP A 149 7.95 -15.10 8.84
CA ASP A 149 9.14 -14.53 9.42
C ASP A 149 9.05 -13.02 9.44
N ALA A 150 9.71 -12.45 10.44
CA ALA A 150 9.74 -11.01 10.58
C ALA A 150 10.44 -10.34 9.41
N PHE A 151 9.77 -9.37 8.78
CA PHE A 151 10.43 -8.47 7.85
C PHE A 151 10.19 -7.02 8.26
N SER A 152 11.26 -6.24 8.20
CA SER A 152 11.22 -4.80 8.41
C SER A 152 11.54 -4.10 7.10
N ALA A 153 11.06 -2.86 6.95
CA ALA A 153 11.25 -2.01 5.78
C ALA A 153 12.71 -1.69 5.38
N SER A 154 13.69 -2.24 6.11
CA SER A 154 15.10 -2.16 5.79
C SER A 154 15.51 -3.12 4.67
N THR A 155 14.71 -4.15 4.39
CA THR A 155 14.93 -5.02 3.23
C THR A 155 14.33 -4.35 2.00
N PRO A 156 15.07 -4.29 0.86
CA PRO A 156 14.53 -3.72 -0.36
C PRO A 156 13.34 -4.56 -0.84
N ILE A 157 12.14 -4.08 -0.55
CA ILE A 157 10.89 -4.63 -1.08
C ILE A 157 10.79 -4.17 -2.53
N THR A 158 11.04 -5.09 -3.45
CA THR A 158 10.90 -4.86 -4.88
C THR A 158 9.51 -5.27 -5.34
N GLY A 159 8.52 -4.38 -5.27
CA GLY A 159 7.20 -4.62 -5.84
C GLY A 159 7.16 -4.31 -7.33
N THR A 160 6.65 -5.24 -8.14
CA THR A 160 6.06 -4.88 -9.44
C THR A 160 4.56 -4.83 -9.23
N VAL A 161 3.99 -3.64 -9.28
CA VAL A 161 2.54 -3.45 -9.24
C VAL A 161 1.97 -4.00 -10.55
N GLY A 162 1.36 -5.18 -10.49
CA GLY A 162 0.52 -5.68 -11.57
C GLY A 162 -0.77 -4.88 -11.56
N GLY A 163 -1.14 -4.22 -12.66
CA GLY A 163 -2.25 -3.27 -12.59
C GLY A 163 -2.53 -2.50 -13.88
N GLY A 164 -3.12 -3.19 -14.85
CA GLY A 164 -4.00 -2.65 -15.89
C GLY A 164 -3.77 -1.21 -16.32
N GLY A 165 -2.78 -0.99 -17.18
CA GLY A 165 -2.75 0.19 -18.02
C GLY A 165 -3.96 0.21 -18.96
N THR A 166 -5.05 0.85 -18.55
CA THR A 166 -5.64 1.83 -19.47
C THR A 166 -4.94 3.13 -19.16
N GLY A 167 -3.98 3.48 -20.00
CA GLY A 167 -3.14 4.65 -19.83
C GLY A 167 -3.97 5.86 -19.43
N VAL A 168 -3.85 6.28 -18.17
CA VAL A 168 -3.65 7.69 -17.92
C VAL A 168 -2.21 7.97 -18.31
N THR A 169 -1.92 7.98 -19.62
CA THR A 169 -1.06 9.05 -20.09
C THR A 169 -1.67 10.29 -19.47
N PRO A 170 -0.98 10.99 -18.55
CA PRO A 170 -1.38 12.34 -18.27
C PRO A 170 -1.41 12.95 -19.66
N GLU A 171 -2.58 13.29 -20.19
CA GLU A 171 -2.62 14.24 -21.27
C GLU A 171 -1.87 15.40 -20.67
N PRO A 172 -0.61 15.65 -21.09
CA PRO A 172 0.10 16.74 -20.51
C PRO A 172 -0.79 17.93 -20.84
N SER A 173 -0.82 18.91 -19.96
CA SER A 173 -1.52 20.18 -20.17
C SER A 173 -1.25 20.81 -21.56
N THR A 174 -0.31 20.28 -22.36
CA THR A 174 -0.17 20.45 -23.81
C THR A 174 -1.42 20.19 -24.65
N LEU A 175 -2.32 19.23 -24.36
CA LEU A 175 -3.55 19.06 -25.19
C LEU A 175 -4.55 20.20 -24.94
N LEU A 176 -4.74 20.58 -23.67
CA LEU A 176 -5.55 21.73 -23.28
C LEU A 176 -4.92 23.06 -23.75
N LEU A 177 -3.58 23.18 -23.68
CA LEU A 177 -2.83 24.34 -24.13
C LEU A 177 -2.79 24.44 -25.66
N LEU A 178 -2.73 23.32 -26.37
CA LEU A 178 -2.82 23.27 -27.84
C LEU A 178 -4.25 23.62 -28.29
N GLY A 179 -5.27 23.09 -27.62
CA GLY A 179 -6.68 23.40 -27.90
C GLY A 179 -7.03 24.87 -27.67
N THR A 180 -6.62 25.44 -26.53
CA THR A 180 -6.84 26.88 -26.24
C THR A 180 -5.97 27.78 -27.12
N GLY A 181 -4.74 27.36 -27.45
CA GLY A 181 -3.85 28.06 -28.37
C GLY A 181 -4.41 28.19 -29.78
N LEU A 182 -4.96 27.10 -30.35
CA LEU A 182 -5.58 27.12 -31.69
C LEU A 182 -6.82 28.01 -31.76
N VAL A 183 -7.65 28.03 -30.71
CA VAL A 183 -8.80 28.95 -30.62
C VAL A 183 -8.34 30.41 -30.56
N GLY A 184 -7.28 30.71 -29.81
CA GLY A 184 -6.67 32.04 -29.77
C GLY A 184 -6.11 32.51 -31.12
N VAL A 185 -5.46 31.61 -31.87
CA VAL A 185 -4.95 31.90 -33.22
C VAL A 185 -6.10 32.08 -34.22
N ALA A 186 -7.11 31.22 -34.21
CA ALA A 186 -8.27 31.35 -35.09
C ALA A 186 -9.03 32.67 -34.86
N ALA A 187 -9.20 33.08 -33.60
CA ALA A 187 -9.85 34.35 -33.26
C ALA A 187 -9.03 35.58 -33.71
N SER A 188 -7.70 35.52 -33.61
CA SER A 188 -6.82 36.61 -34.04
C SER A 188 -6.70 36.73 -35.57
N VAL A 189 -6.69 35.61 -36.30
CA VAL A 189 -6.75 35.60 -37.77
C VAL A 189 -8.11 36.14 -38.26
N ARG A 190 -9.22 35.74 -37.63
CA ARG A 190 -10.56 36.26 -37.97
C ARG A 190 -10.61 37.78 -37.82
N ARG A 191 -10.04 38.34 -36.74
CA ARG A 191 -10.02 39.80 -36.53
C ARG A 191 -9.22 40.55 -37.61
N ARG A 192 -8.25 39.91 -38.27
CA ARG A 192 -7.44 40.53 -39.35
C ARG A 192 -8.06 40.42 -40.74
N LEU A 193 -8.94 39.43 -40.98
CA LEU A 193 -9.56 39.22 -42.29
C LEU A 193 -10.87 40.01 -42.49
N PHE A 194 -11.44 40.56 -41.41
CA PHE A 194 -12.70 41.31 -41.42
C PHE A 194 -12.55 42.77 -40.98
N ASN A 195 -11.33 43.31 -41.06
CA ASN A 195 -11.00 44.73 -40.94
C ASN A 195 -10.27 45.17 -42.22
#